data_AF-A0A3S1EEV8-F1
#
_entry.id   AF-A0A3S1EEV8-F1
#
_cell.length_a   1.000
_cell.length_b   1.000
_cell.length_c   1.000
_cell.angle_alpha   90.00
_cell.angle_beta   90.00
_cell.angle_gamma   90.00
#
_symmetry.space_group_name_H-M   'P 1'
#
loop_
_entity.id
_entity.type
_entity.pdbx_description
1 polymer ?
#
loop_
_entity_poly.entity_id
_entity_poly.type
_entity_poly.pdbx_seq_one_letter_code
_entity_poly.pdbx_strand_id
1 'polypeptide(L)'
;MAAYDYIHDGTAIYERSFAIIRAEADLSRFSEAEADVAIRMIHACGQVESSSHFVFSTDLVAAARTALAAGAPIFCDAEMVSHGVTRARLPAGNEVICT
;
A
#
# COMPACT_ATOMS: atom_id res chain seq x y z
N MET A 1 -33.83 18.99 -0.06
CA MET A 1 -32.41 18.98 0.36
C MET A 1 -31.57 19.13 -0.89
N ALA A 2 -30.56 20.00 -0.89
CA ALA A 2 -29.59 20.05 -1.99
C ALA A 2 -28.82 18.71 -2.02
N ALA A 3 -28.60 18.16 -3.22
CA ALA A 3 -27.80 16.95 -3.37
C ALA A 3 -26.32 17.28 -3.21
N TYR A 4 -25.57 16.44 -2.50
CA TYR A 4 -24.11 16.54 -2.40
C TYR A 4 -23.48 15.99 -3.68
N ASP A 5 -22.65 16.80 -4.34
CA ASP A 5 -21.91 16.42 -5.53
C ASP A 5 -20.51 15.92 -5.15
N TYR A 6 -20.32 14.61 -5.13
CA TYR A 6 -19.03 13.96 -4.88
C TYR A 6 -18.92 12.64 -5.66
N ILE A 7 -17.69 12.13 -5.77
CA ILE A 7 -17.43 10.89 -6.50
C ILE A 7 -17.98 9.71 -5.71
N HIS A 8 -18.81 8.87 -6.34
CA HIS A 8 -19.36 7.64 -5.75
C HIS A 8 -18.65 6.36 -6.23
N ASP A 9 -17.82 6.45 -7.26
CA ASP A 9 -17.08 5.30 -7.80
C ASP A 9 -15.75 5.11 -7.03
N GLY A 10 -15.64 3.97 -6.35
CA GLY A 10 -14.45 3.61 -5.58
C GLY A 10 -13.17 3.49 -6.43
N THR A 11 -13.28 3.04 -7.69
CA THR A 11 -12.14 2.97 -8.60
C THR A 11 -11.67 4.37 -8.97
N ALA A 12 -12.60 5.25 -9.34
CA ALA A 12 -12.29 6.64 -9.64
C ALA A 12 -11.67 7.38 -8.43
N ILE A 13 -12.10 7.06 -7.20
CA ILE A 13 -11.50 7.57 -5.97
C ILE A 13 -10.05 7.09 -5.83
N TYR A 14 -9.78 5.80 -6.04
CA TYR A 14 -8.42 5.25 -5.98
C TYR A 14 -7.49 5.87 -7.03
N GLU A 15 -7.95 5.97 -8.27
CA GLU A 15 -7.19 6.57 -9.37
C GLU A 15 -6.83 8.03 -9.07
N ARG A 16 -7.82 8.82 -8.64
CA ARG A 16 -7.61 10.23 -8.31
C ARG A 16 -6.73 10.39 -7.08
N SER A 17 -6.92 9.58 -6.04
CA SER A 17 -6.08 9.60 -4.83
C SER A 17 -4.62 9.33 -5.18
N PHE A 18 -4.35 8.30 -5.98
CA PHE A 18 -2.98 7.93 -6.31
C PHE A 18 -2.33 8.93 -7.27
N ALA A 19 -3.12 9.54 -8.17
CA ALA A 19 -2.64 10.64 -9.01
C ALA A 19 -2.22 11.85 -8.16
N ILE A 20 -3.03 12.23 -7.16
CA ILE A 20 -2.71 13.32 -6.23
C ILE A 20 -1.43 13.00 -5.44
N ILE A 21 -1.33 11.81 -4.85
CA ILE A 21 -0.13 11.41 -4.09
C ILE A 21 1.14 11.48 -4.96
N ARG A 22 1.09 11.00 -6.21
CA ARG A 22 2.25 11.09 -7.12
C ARG A 22 2.62 12.53 -7.49
N ALA A 23 1.65 13.43 -7.51
CA ALA A 23 1.88 14.84 -7.81
C ALA A 23 2.48 15.61 -6.62
N GLU A 24 2.22 15.17 -5.39
CA GLU A 24 2.59 15.90 -4.16
C GLU A 24 3.76 15.28 -3.40
N ALA A 25 3.93 13.95 -3.43
CA ALA A 25 4.97 13.26 -2.67
C ALA A 25 6.34 13.32 -3.36
N ASP A 26 7.39 13.61 -2.59
CA ASP A 26 8.76 13.37 -3.05
C ASP A 26 9.10 11.88 -2.94
N LEU A 27 9.13 11.22 -4.10
CA LEU A 27 9.46 9.80 -4.24
C LEU A 27 10.82 9.59 -4.93
N SER A 28 11.58 10.66 -5.18
CA SER A 28 12.77 10.65 -6.05
C SER A 28 13.88 9.71 -5.56
N ARG A 29 13.94 9.44 -4.26
CA ARG A 29 14.92 8.53 -3.65
C ARG A 29 14.55 7.05 -3.72
N PHE A 30 13.32 6.72 -4.12
CA PHE A 30 12.84 5.35 -4.20
C PHE A 30 12.99 4.81 -5.62
N SER A 31 13.32 3.52 -5.74
CA SER A 31 13.09 2.77 -6.98
C SER A 31 11.60 2.74 -7.32
N GLU A 32 11.24 2.42 -8.57
CA GLU A 32 9.81 2.29 -8.96
C GLU A 32 9.05 1.29 -8.08
N ALA A 33 9.70 0.18 -7.70
CA ALA A 33 9.10 -0.85 -6.87
C ALA A 33 8.85 -0.37 -5.43
N GLU A 34 9.76 0.43 -4.87
CA GLU A 34 9.62 1.06 -3.56
C GLU A 34 8.60 2.21 -3.59
N ALA A 35 8.56 2.99 -4.68
CA ALA A 35 7.59 4.05 -4.87
C ALA A 35 6.15 3.53 -4.88
N ASP A 36 5.89 2.37 -5.51
CA ASP A 36 4.58 1.70 -5.45
C ASP A 36 4.14 1.39 -4.01
N VAL A 37 5.08 0.92 -3.17
CA VAL A 37 4.82 0.65 -1.75
C VAL A 37 4.58 1.95 -0.99
N ALA A 38 5.44 2.95 -1.18
CA ALA A 38 5.35 4.25 -0.53
C ALA A 38 4.00 4.96 -0.82
N ILE A 39 3.52 4.92 -2.08
CA ILE A 39 2.23 5.51 -2.46
C ILE A 39 1.08 4.88 -1.68
N ARG A 40 1.06 3.54 -1.52
CA ARG A 40 0.02 2.88 -0.73
C ARG A 40 0.12 3.19 0.77
N MET A 41 1.33 3.32 1.31
CA MET A 41 1.54 3.74 2.70
C MET A 41 0.99 5.14 2.95
N ILE A 42 1.32 6.10 2.07
CA ILE A 42 0.80 7.47 2.11
C ILE A 42 -0.73 7.48 1.98
N HIS A 43 -1.28 6.71 1.05
CA HIS A 43 -2.73 6.62 0.87
C HIS A 43 -3.43 6.11 2.14
N ALA A 44 -2.83 5.14 2.84
CA ALA A 44 -3.42 4.57 4.04
C ALA A 44 -3.44 5.56 5.23
N CYS A 45 -2.44 6.44 5.34
CA CYS A 45 -2.35 7.40 6.44
C CYS A 45 -2.84 8.83 6.10
N GLY A 46 -2.96 9.18 4.81
CA GLY A 46 -3.33 10.52 4.37
C GLY A 46 -2.27 11.59 4.58
N GLN A 47 -1.00 11.21 4.77
CA GLN A 47 0.10 12.13 5.07
C GLN A 47 1.24 12.01 4.06
N VAL A 48 1.35 12.98 3.14
CA VAL A 48 2.30 12.99 2.01
C VAL A 48 3.76 12.99 2.48
N GLU A 49 4.05 13.73 3.55
CA GLU A 49 5.40 13.93 4.08
C GLU A 49 5.97 12.67 4.75
N SER A 50 5.12 11.67 5.02
CA SER A 50 5.54 10.38 5.59
C SER A 50 6.59 9.67 4.74
N SER A 51 6.58 9.92 3.42
CA SER A 51 7.61 9.49 2.47
C SER A 51 9.03 9.82 2.93
N SER A 52 9.26 10.93 3.62
CA SER A 52 10.59 11.33 4.13
C SER A 52 11.14 10.41 5.23
N HIS A 53 10.26 9.64 5.88
CA HIS A 53 10.60 8.76 7.00
C HIS A 53 10.71 7.28 6.61
N PHE A 54 10.31 6.90 5.40
CA PHE A 54 10.38 5.49 4.98
C PHE A 54 11.82 5.07 4.69
N VAL A 55 12.20 3.87 5.12
CA VAL A 55 13.52 3.31 4.82
C VAL A 55 13.32 1.87 4.40
N PHE A 56 13.80 1.53 3.23
CA PHE A 56 13.82 0.16 2.72
C PHE A 56 15.26 -0.34 2.80
N SER A 57 15.45 -1.57 3.28
CA SER A 57 16.75 -2.23 3.09
C SER A 57 16.94 -2.56 1.62
N THR A 58 18.19 -2.71 1.20
CA THR A 58 18.50 -3.21 -0.15
C THR A 58 17.69 -4.47 -0.45
N ASP A 59 17.10 -4.53 -1.65
CA ASP A 59 16.32 -5.64 -2.18
C ASP A 59 15.04 -6.03 -1.42
N LEU A 60 14.62 -5.29 -0.38
CA LEU A 60 13.46 -5.63 0.45
C LEU A 60 12.21 -5.94 -0.37
N VAL A 61 11.86 -5.05 -1.30
CA VAL A 61 10.64 -5.18 -2.10
C VAL A 61 10.71 -6.39 -3.04
N ALA A 62 11.86 -6.62 -3.67
CA ALA A 62 12.06 -7.76 -4.56
C ALA A 62 11.99 -9.09 -3.80
N ALA A 63 12.68 -9.19 -2.67
CA ALA A 63 12.69 -10.38 -1.81
C ALA A 63 11.29 -10.68 -1.26
N ALA A 64 10.60 -9.67 -0.71
CA ALA A 64 9.26 -9.83 -0.15
C ALA A 64 8.23 -10.24 -1.21
N ARG A 65 8.23 -9.60 -2.39
CA ARG A 65 7.33 -9.98 -3.50
C ARG A 65 7.59 -11.39 -3.99
N THR A 66 8.86 -11.80 -4.08
CA THR A 66 9.25 -13.17 -4.46
C THR A 66 8.74 -14.19 -3.44
N ALA A 67 8.94 -13.92 -2.15
CA ALA A 67 8.46 -14.79 -1.08
C ALA A 67 6.92 -14.94 -1.08
N LEU A 68 6.19 -13.83 -1.23
CA LEU A 68 4.73 -13.86 -1.32
C LEU A 68 4.24 -14.60 -2.58
N ALA A 69 4.90 -14.43 -3.72
CA ALA A 69 4.57 -15.18 -4.93
C ALA A 69 4.85 -16.68 -4.76
N ALA A 70 5.85 -17.05 -3.95
CA ALA A 70 6.18 -18.42 -3.60
C ALA A 70 5.31 -19.03 -2.49
N GLY A 71 4.32 -18.30 -1.95
CA GLY A 71 3.38 -18.81 -0.94
C GLY A 71 3.79 -18.57 0.51
N ALA A 72 4.79 -17.71 0.77
CA ALA A 72 5.23 -17.43 2.13
C ALA A 72 4.11 -16.79 2.97
N PRO A 73 3.93 -17.20 4.25
CA PRO A 73 2.94 -16.61 5.13
C PRO A 73 3.32 -15.19 5.55
N ILE A 74 2.31 -14.37 5.86
CA ILE A 74 2.47 -13.05 6.48
C ILE A 74 2.19 -13.18 7.97
N PHE A 75 3.22 -13.03 8.79
CA PHE A 75 3.06 -12.95 10.24
C PHE A 75 2.79 -11.49 10.64
N CYS A 76 1.66 -11.28 11.31
CA CYS A 76 1.20 -10.01 11.83
C CYS A 76 1.27 -10.03 13.36
N ASP A 77 1.67 -8.91 13.94
CA ASP A 77 1.70 -8.68 15.39
C ASP A 77 0.34 -8.26 15.95
N ALA A 78 -0.49 -7.60 15.14
CA ALA A 78 -1.81 -7.12 15.52
C ALA A 78 -2.89 -7.50 14.50
N GLU A 79 -4.11 -7.76 15.00
CA GLU A 79 -5.26 -8.09 14.15
C GLU A 79 -5.64 -6.95 13.19
N MET A 80 -5.36 -5.70 13.56
CA MET A 80 -5.56 -4.58 12.63
C MET A 80 -4.73 -4.72 11.35
N VAL A 81 -3.51 -5.23 11.45
CA VAL A 81 -2.65 -5.50 10.28
C VAL A 81 -3.24 -6.67 9.49
N SER A 82 -3.62 -7.76 10.15
CA SER A 82 -4.14 -8.96 9.48
C SER A 82 -5.47 -8.69 8.76
N HIS A 83 -6.32 -7.80 9.28
CA HIS A 83 -7.54 -7.33 8.64
C HIS A 83 -7.29 -6.30 7.53
N GLY A 84 -6.20 -5.54 7.60
CA GLY A 84 -5.79 -4.60 6.53
C GLY A 84 -5.31 -5.29 5.25
N VAL A 85 -4.88 -6.56 5.33
CA VAL A 85 -4.44 -7.33 4.15
C VAL A 85 -5.65 -7.70 3.27
N THR A 86 -5.74 -7.08 2.10
CA THR A 86 -6.78 -7.40 1.09
C THR A 86 -6.55 -8.80 0.52
N ARG A 87 -7.34 -9.78 0.97
CA ARG A 87 -7.17 -11.21 0.61
C ARG A 87 -7.20 -11.47 -0.89
N ALA A 88 -8.06 -10.77 -1.64
CA ALA A 88 -8.14 -10.88 -3.09
C ALA A 88 -6.87 -10.45 -3.85
N ARG A 89 -5.92 -9.79 -3.18
CA ARG A 89 -4.64 -9.35 -3.77
C ARG A 89 -3.46 -10.28 -3.45
N LEU A 90 -3.68 -11.34 -2.68
CA LEU A 90 -2.61 -12.28 -2.32
C LEU A 90 -2.28 -13.18 -3.52
N PRO A 91 -1.02 -13.22 -3.98
CA PRO A 91 -0.67 -13.89 -5.24
C PRO A 91 -0.77 -15.42 -5.21
N ALA A 92 -0.68 -16.04 -4.02
CA ALA A 92 -0.65 -17.50 -3.87
C ALA A 92 -1.58 -17.98 -2.74
N GLY A 93 -2.60 -17.19 -2.40
CA GLY A 93 -3.48 -17.52 -1.26
C GLY A 93 -2.75 -17.56 0.08
N ASN A 94 -1.70 -16.73 0.23
CA ASN A 94 -0.83 -16.72 1.40
C ASN A 94 -1.61 -16.66 2.73
N GLU A 95 -1.18 -17.43 3.71
CA GLU A 95 -1.72 -17.30 5.07
C GLU A 95 -1.36 -15.93 5.66
N VAL A 96 -2.27 -15.38 6.45
CA VAL A 96 -2.02 -14.15 7.22
C VAL A 96 -2.37 -14.49 8.65
N ILE A 97 -1.35 -14.53 9.49
CA ILE A 97 -1.38 -15.13 10.82
C ILE A 97 -1.16 -14.04 11.85
N CYS A 98 -1.98 -14.01 12.89
CA CYS A 98 -1.81 -13.18 14.07
C CYS A 98 -2.08 -14.09 15.28
N THR A 99 -1.18 -14.12 16.26
CA THR A 99 -1.20 -15.05 17.40
C THR A 99 -0.87 -14.36 18.70
#